data_AF-A0A7W1S9L2-F1
#
_entry.id   AF-A0A7W1S9L2-F1
#
_cell.length_a   1.000
_cell.length_b   1.000
_cell.length_c   1.000
_cell.angle_alpha   90.00
_cell.angle_beta   90.00
_cell.angle_gamma   90.00
#
_symmetry.space_group_name_H-M   'P 1'
#
loop_
_entity.id
_entity.type
_entity.pdbx_description
1 polymer ?
#
loop_
_entity_poly.entity_id
_entity_poly.type
_entity_poly.pdbx_seq_one_letter_code
_entity_poly.pdbx_strand_id
1 'polypeptide(L)'
;DKAAKSGDVTMRMLAPTLHYDFTLVSEMKGKAETFKMIKADVLMLGGSASPAWLKLALDTLEKILPHVKRVEFPGFDHGSSSDLSATNRTSHPDVIAAEMRRFFAG
;
A
#
# COMPACT_ATOMS: atom_id res chain seq x y z
N ASP A 1 21.39 -1.65 -2.68
CA ASP A 1 22.65 -1.59 -3.44
C ASP A 1 23.58 -2.78 -3.18
N LYS A 2 24.08 -2.97 -1.95
CA LYS A 2 25.18 -3.92 -1.69
C LYS A 2 24.92 -5.40 -2.06
N ALA A 3 23.66 -5.80 -2.23
CA ALA A 3 23.28 -7.17 -2.62
C ALA A 3 22.60 -7.25 -4.01
N ALA A 4 22.57 -6.16 -4.77
CA ALA A 4 21.95 -6.12 -6.10
C ALA A 4 22.80 -6.93 -7.11
N LYS A 5 22.14 -7.72 -7.96
CA LYS A 5 22.77 -8.45 -9.06
C LYS A 5 22.97 -7.53 -10.27
N SER A 6 23.80 -7.97 -11.21
CA SER A 6 23.93 -7.28 -12.50
C SER A 6 22.57 -7.27 -13.22
N GLY A 7 22.11 -6.07 -13.58
CA GLY A 7 20.79 -5.85 -14.20
C GLY A 7 19.68 -5.42 -13.23
N ASP A 8 19.88 -5.53 -11.91
CA ASP A 8 18.87 -5.10 -10.94
C ASP A 8 18.75 -3.57 -10.92
N VAL A 9 17.50 -3.08 -10.87
CA VAL A 9 17.23 -1.67 -10.59
C VAL A 9 17.39 -1.43 -9.09
N THR A 10 18.34 -0.57 -8.72
CA THR A 10 18.65 -0.30 -7.32
C THR A 10 17.90 0.91 -6.78
N MET A 11 17.69 0.97 -5.45
CA MET A 11 17.12 2.15 -4.81
C MET A 11 17.96 3.41 -5.04
N ARG A 12 19.29 3.31 -5.17
CA ARG A 12 20.11 4.49 -5.54
C ARG A 12 19.78 5.02 -6.93
N MET A 13 19.45 4.14 -7.87
CA MET A 13 19.02 4.54 -9.22
C MET A 13 17.63 5.17 -9.20
N LEU A 14 16.74 4.71 -8.32
CA LEU A 14 15.37 5.22 -8.16
C LEU A 14 15.28 6.47 -7.27
N ALA A 15 16.20 6.67 -6.33
CA ALA A 15 16.13 7.78 -5.37
C ALA A 15 15.97 9.16 -6.04
N PRO A 16 16.65 9.48 -7.16
CA PRO A 16 16.45 10.73 -7.88
C PRO A 16 15.09 10.87 -8.56
N THR A 17 14.27 9.82 -8.64
CA THR A 17 12.92 9.89 -9.23
C THR A 17 11.83 10.05 -8.19
N LEU A 18 12.14 9.85 -6.90
CA LEU A 18 11.16 9.90 -5.80
C LEU A 18 10.46 11.26 -5.68
N HIS A 19 11.10 12.37 -6.11
CA HIS A 19 10.43 13.67 -6.07
C HIS A 19 9.21 13.71 -6.98
N TYR A 20 9.18 12.96 -8.09
CA TYR A 20 8.00 12.85 -8.94
C TYR A 20 6.86 12.16 -8.22
N ASP A 21 7.14 11.10 -7.46
CA ASP A 21 6.13 10.44 -6.63
C ASP A 21 5.55 11.40 -5.58
N PHE A 22 6.40 12.21 -4.93
CA PHE A 22 5.94 13.21 -3.96
C PHE A 22 5.17 14.37 -4.59
N THR A 23 5.47 14.75 -5.83
CA THR A 23 4.66 15.70 -6.58
C THR A 23 3.25 15.15 -6.79
N LEU A 24 3.12 13.89 -7.23
CA LEU A 24 1.80 13.25 -7.40
C LEU A 24 1.02 13.17 -6.08
N VAL A 25 1.67 12.79 -4.98
CA VAL A 25 1.04 12.80 -3.65
C VAL A 25 0.54 14.21 -3.28
N SER A 26 1.32 15.25 -3.57
CA SER A 26 0.93 16.63 -3.31
C SER A 26 -0.25 17.06 -4.16
N GLU A 27 -0.30 16.64 -5.42
CA GLU A 27 -1.40 16.93 -6.34
C GLU A 27 -2.71 16.25 -5.94
N MET A 28 -2.67 15.18 -5.14
CA MET A 28 -3.85 14.51 -4.59
C MET A 28 -4.50 15.26 -3.43
N LYS A 29 -3.84 16.30 -2.90
CA LYS A 29 -4.39 17.11 -1.81
C LYS A 29 -5.77 17.68 -2.20
N GLY A 30 -6.76 17.45 -1.35
CA GLY A 30 -8.13 17.93 -1.56
C GLY A 30 -8.94 17.17 -2.62
N LYS A 31 -8.38 16.11 -3.23
CA LYS A 31 -9.06 15.32 -4.27
C LYS A 31 -9.68 14.03 -3.75
N ALA A 32 -9.66 13.76 -2.44
CA ALA A 32 -10.21 12.52 -1.87
C ALA A 32 -11.67 12.27 -2.29
N GLU A 33 -12.48 13.32 -2.42
CA GLU A 33 -13.89 13.21 -2.82
C GLU A 33 -14.10 12.63 -4.23
N THR A 34 -13.11 12.71 -5.13
CA THR A 34 -13.23 12.16 -6.48
C THR A 34 -13.35 10.63 -6.48
N PHE A 35 -12.89 9.96 -5.41
CA PHE A 35 -12.98 8.51 -5.28
C PHE A 35 -14.42 7.99 -5.13
N LYS A 36 -15.41 8.85 -4.82
CA LYS A 36 -16.86 8.50 -4.86
C LYS A 36 -17.33 7.97 -6.22
N MET A 37 -16.61 8.32 -7.28
CA MET A 37 -16.91 7.89 -8.64
C MET A 37 -16.48 6.44 -8.91
N ILE A 38 -15.63 5.85 -8.07
CA ILE A 38 -15.26 4.43 -8.20
C ILE A 38 -16.47 3.56 -7.85
N LYS A 39 -16.92 2.76 -8.82
CA LYS A 39 -18.06 1.85 -8.67
C LYS A 39 -17.67 0.39 -8.48
N ALA A 40 -16.39 0.07 -8.57
CA ALA A 40 -15.89 -1.26 -8.30
C ALA A 40 -15.97 -1.59 -6.80
N ASP A 41 -16.08 -2.87 -6.46
CA ASP A 41 -15.80 -3.36 -5.12
C ASP A 41 -14.31 -3.15 -4.82
N VAL A 42 -14.00 -2.51 -3.69
CA VAL A 42 -12.64 -2.16 -3.29
C VAL A 42 -12.26 -2.91 -2.01
N LEU A 43 -11.17 -3.67 -2.07
CA LEU A 43 -10.50 -4.21 -0.89
C LEU A 43 -9.38 -3.26 -0.45
N MET A 44 -9.45 -2.82 0.80
CA MET A 44 -8.42 -2.01 1.44
C MET A 44 -7.68 -2.83 2.50
N LEU A 45 -6.37 -2.96 2.33
CA LEU A 45 -5.49 -3.73 3.20
C LEU A 45 -4.57 -2.78 3.97
N GLY A 46 -4.62 -2.82 5.30
CA GLY A 46 -3.78 -2.00 6.17
C GLY A 46 -3.08 -2.81 7.24
N GLY A 47 -1.89 -2.40 7.65
CA GLY A 47 -1.19 -2.97 8.80
C GLY A 47 -1.33 -2.08 10.03
N SER A 48 -1.60 -2.65 11.21
CA SER A 48 -1.84 -1.87 12.42
C SER A 48 -0.62 -1.07 12.90
N ALA A 49 0.60 -1.52 12.55
CA ALA A 49 1.87 -0.88 12.85
C ALA A 49 2.35 0.08 11.73
N SER A 50 1.50 0.35 10.74
CA SER A 50 1.81 1.33 9.69
C SER A 50 1.87 2.76 10.24
N PRO A 51 2.64 3.66 9.60
CA PRO A 51 2.62 5.08 9.91
C PRO A 51 1.21 5.68 9.99
N ALA A 52 0.97 6.56 10.96
CA ALA A 52 -0.37 7.12 11.25
C ALA A 52 -1.02 7.81 10.04
N TRP A 53 -0.24 8.45 9.18
CA TRP A 53 -0.75 9.13 7.99
C TRP A 53 -1.33 8.16 6.95
N LEU A 54 -0.80 6.93 6.84
CA LEU A 54 -1.38 5.88 6.00
C LEU A 54 -2.70 5.39 6.58
N LYS A 55 -2.79 5.23 7.90
CA LYS A 55 -4.05 4.86 8.57
C LYS A 55 -5.13 5.93 8.33
N LEU A 56 -4.78 7.21 8.48
CA LEU A 56 -5.68 8.32 8.20
C LEU A 56 -6.17 8.34 6.74
N ALA A 57 -5.30 8.00 5.78
CA ALA A 57 -5.70 7.89 4.39
C ALA A 57 -6.73 6.76 4.18
N LEU A 58 -6.52 5.59 4.79
CA LEU A 58 -7.48 4.50 4.74
C LEU A 58 -8.81 4.87 5.43
N ASP A 59 -8.77 5.48 6.63
CA ASP A 59 -9.96 5.92 7.35
C ASP A 59 -10.78 6.95 6.53
N THR A 60 -10.09 7.76 5.73
CA THR A 60 -10.72 8.75 4.86
C THR A 60 -11.37 8.08 3.66
N LEU A 61 -10.65 7.21 2.96
CA LEU A 61 -11.15 6.53 1.76
C LEU A 61 -12.29 5.56 2.08
N GLU A 62 -12.26 4.89 3.22
CA GLU A 62 -13.33 3.99 3.67
C GLU A 62 -14.68 4.71 3.83
N LYS A 63 -14.67 6.01 4.17
CA LYS A 63 -15.89 6.84 4.27
C LYS A 63 -16.39 7.35 2.92
N ILE A 64 -15.54 7.33 1.90
CA ILE A 64 -15.78 7.96 0.59
C ILE A 64 -16.15 6.92 -0.46
N LEU A 65 -15.50 5.75 -0.43
CA LEU A 65 -15.72 4.68 -1.39
C LEU A 65 -17.09 4.02 -1.16
N PRO A 66 -17.92 3.87 -2.21
CA PRO A 66 -19.28 3.36 -2.05
C PRO A 66 -19.35 1.85 -1.76
N HIS A 67 -18.35 1.08 -2.21
CA HIS A 67 -18.29 -0.37 -2.06
C HIS A 67 -16.90 -0.76 -1.58
N VAL A 68 -16.71 -0.78 -0.26
CA VAL A 68 -15.40 -0.98 0.35
C VAL A 68 -15.43 -2.02 1.45
N LYS A 69 -14.43 -2.90 1.43
CA LYS A 69 -14.10 -3.82 2.52
C LYS A 69 -12.71 -3.48 3.03
N ARG A 70 -12.59 -3.18 4.32
CA ARG A 70 -11.31 -2.95 4.97
C ARG A 70 -10.88 -4.17 5.79
N VAL A 71 -9.60 -4.52 5.71
CA VAL A 71 -8.95 -5.51 6.57
C VAL A 71 -7.69 -4.87 7.16
N GLU A 72 -7.62 -4.84 8.50
CA GLU A 72 -6.41 -4.44 9.22
C GLU A 72 -5.71 -5.68 9.79
N PHE A 73 -4.42 -5.84 9.47
CA PHE A 73 -3.57 -6.93 9.94
C PHE A 73 -2.81 -6.50 11.21
N PRO A 74 -3.02 -7.15 12.36
CA PRO A 74 -2.31 -6.83 13.60
C PRO A 74 -0.79 -7.02 13.47
N GLY A 75 -0.04 -6.01 13.88
CA GLY A 75 1.43 -6.03 13.89
C GLY A 75 2.09 -5.82 12.52
N PHE A 76 1.33 -5.80 11.42
CA PHE A 76 1.88 -5.58 10.09
C PHE A 76 2.14 -4.10 9.87
N ASP A 77 3.16 -3.80 9.07
CA ASP A 77 3.49 -2.45 8.62
C ASP A 77 3.19 -2.30 7.12
N HIS A 78 3.48 -1.12 6.57
CA HIS A 78 3.23 -0.78 5.18
C HIS A 78 4.09 -1.57 4.17
N GLY A 79 5.16 -2.20 4.63
CA GLY A 79 6.04 -3.06 3.84
C GLY A 79 5.67 -4.55 3.91
N SER A 80 4.74 -4.97 4.77
CA SER A 80 4.44 -6.38 5.00
C SER A 80 3.97 -7.17 3.76
N SER A 81 3.54 -6.51 2.68
CA SER A 81 3.20 -7.14 1.40
C SER A 81 4.40 -7.46 0.50
N SER A 82 5.58 -6.94 0.81
CA SER A 82 6.75 -7.09 -0.05
C SER A 82 7.38 -8.48 0.10
N ASP A 83 8.33 -8.78 -0.77
CA ASP A 83 9.19 -9.94 -0.59
C ASP A 83 10.02 -9.84 0.68
N LEU A 84 10.18 -11.00 1.33
CA LEU A 84 11.06 -11.15 2.48
C LEU A 84 12.49 -10.75 2.10
N SER A 85 13.08 -9.83 2.85
CA SER A 85 14.45 -9.39 2.60
C SER A 85 15.17 -9.02 3.90
N ALA A 86 16.49 -8.82 3.81
CA ALA A 86 17.28 -8.41 4.98
C ALA A 86 16.80 -7.09 5.61
N THR A 87 16.18 -6.22 4.81
CA THR A 87 15.65 -4.90 5.20
C THR A 87 14.14 -4.89 5.39
N ASN A 88 13.45 -5.97 5.08
CA ASN A 88 12.03 -6.16 5.33
C ASN A 88 11.79 -7.57 5.87
N ARG A 89 11.96 -7.72 7.18
CA ARG A 89 11.90 -9.01 7.88
C ARG A 89 10.51 -9.34 8.40
N THR A 90 9.61 -8.37 8.37
CA THR A 90 8.21 -8.42 8.81
C THR A 90 7.26 -8.65 7.62
N SER A 91 7.77 -9.24 6.55
CA SER A 91 7.02 -9.56 5.33
C SER A 91 6.14 -10.79 5.52
N HIS A 92 4.88 -10.67 5.11
CA HIS A 92 3.84 -11.70 5.14
C HIS A 92 3.01 -11.69 3.84
N PRO A 93 3.65 -11.79 2.65
CA PRO A 93 2.96 -11.73 1.37
C PRO A 93 1.96 -12.88 1.18
N ASP A 94 2.19 -14.03 1.83
CA ASP A 94 1.32 -15.20 1.83
C ASP A 94 -0.03 -14.92 2.51
N VAL A 95 -0.01 -14.28 3.67
CA VAL A 95 -1.20 -13.89 4.43
C VAL A 95 -2.01 -12.86 3.64
N ILE A 96 -1.34 -11.86 3.08
CA ILE A 96 -1.95 -10.81 2.28
C ILE A 96 -2.57 -11.39 1.00
N ALA A 97 -1.85 -12.27 0.30
CA ALA A 97 -2.35 -12.93 -0.90
C ALA A 97 -3.55 -13.85 -0.59
N ALA A 98 -3.62 -14.44 0.60
CA ALA A 98 -4.78 -15.24 1.00
C ALA A 98 -6.05 -14.38 1.12
N GLU A 99 -5.95 -13.17 1.70
CA GLU A 99 -7.10 -12.25 1.77
C GLU A 99 -7.49 -11.74 0.38
N MET A 100 -6.53 -11.45 -0.49
CA MET A 100 -6.81 -11.09 -1.89
C MET A 100 -7.57 -12.22 -2.61
N ARG A 101 -7.11 -13.47 -2.48
CA ARG A 101 -7.80 -14.62 -3.08
C ARG A 101 -9.23 -14.77 -2.56
N ARG A 102 -9.46 -14.56 -1.27
CA ARG A 102 -10.82 -14.59 -0.69
C ARG A 102 -11.71 -13.52 -1.30
N PHE A 103 -11.21 -12.29 -1.40
CA PHE A 103 -11.96 -11.17 -1.99
C PHE A 103 -12.34 -11.42 -3.46
N PHE A 104 -11.42 -11.96 -4.26
CA PHE A 104 -11.69 -12.25 -5.67
C PHE A 104 -12.50 -13.52 -5.92
N ALA A 105 -12.71 -14.36 -4.91
CA ALA A 105 -13.47 -15.61 -5.05
C ALA A 105 -15.00 -15.44 -4.95
N GLY A 106 -15.48 -14.26 -4.50
CA GLY A 106 -16.91 -13.97 -4.28
C GLY A 106 -17.28 -14.02 -2.80
#